data_AF-A0A3B8S5S7-F1
#
_entry.id   AF-A0A3B8S5S7-F1
#
_cell.length_a   1.000
_cell.length_b   1.000
_cell.length_c   1.000
_cell.angle_alpha   90.00
_cell.angle_beta   90.00
_cell.angle_gamma   90.00
#
_symmetry.space_group_name_H-M   'P 1'
#
loop_
_entity.id
_entity.type
_entity.pdbx_description
1 polymer ?
#
loop_
_entity_poly.entity_id
_entity_poly.type
_entity_poly.pdbx_seq_one_letter_code
_entity_poly.pdbx_strand_id
1 'polypeptide(L)'
;MKFNNTEKEVIFLKAIKGLIDDMVNYKVVKLLGNDPHSEVHFNSMTHLKYFNIILLDFLSCSDKKVLGEQLSYLGSLQSICKFPNFNKNNSINSLTLSTKEFIDWLEKEVLIKKIWLPSIDLKTNLSIKRIEFIKICGNISKHNFSRLSGVVRELIEIFKRNKITLKDEEALLILGEFYEWFHEHIFAYHSSAIAEFLNNIRWGIYEYLQHEFQQSIVYEGTEQPQRYRYTYPKEISNNFAKNCYWDLMNKVRSKPYMNKFQVTRYLKMRY
;
A
#
# COMPACT_ATOMS: atom_id res chain seq x y z
N MET A 1 17.73 -15.06 -8.21
CA MET A 1 16.85 -16.05 -8.88
C MET A 1 16.20 -15.39 -10.08
N LYS A 2 15.78 -16.13 -11.11
CA LYS A 2 15.05 -15.57 -12.26
C LYS A 2 13.68 -16.23 -12.33
N PHE A 3 12.64 -15.43 -12.19
CA PHE A 3 11.24 -15.85 -12.28
C PHE A 3 10.67 -15.45 -13.64
N ASN A 4 9.76 -16.25 -14.20
CA ASN A 4 8.99 -15.84 -15.37
C ASN A 4 7.82 -14.90 -14.97
N ASN A 5 7.06 -14.40 -15.95
CA ASN A 5 6.01 -13.41 -15.70
C ASN A 5 4.90 -13.96 -14.79
N THR A 6 4.43 -15.19 -15.01
CA THR A 6 3.40 -15.84 -14.20
C THR A 6 3.87 -16.04 -12.75
N GLU A 7 5.12 -16.50 -12.56
CA GLU A 7 5.71 -16.67 -11.23
C GLU A 7 5.87 -15.32 -10.51
N LYS A 8 6.35 -14.28 -11.21
CA LYS A 8 6.45 -12.92 -10.66
C LYS A 8 5.10 -12.39 -10.22
N GLU A 9 4.08 -12.53 -11.07
CA GLU A 9 2.73 -12.09 -10.78
C GLU A 9 2.20 -12.70 -9.48
N VAL A 10 2.32 -14.01 -9.32
CA VAL A 10 1.92 -14.72 -8.09
C VAL A 10 2.68 -14.22 -6.87
N ILE A 11 4.00 -14.06 -6.97
CA ILE A 11 4.85 -13.60 -5.87
C ILE A 11 4.44 -12.19 -5.44
N PHE A 12 4.25 -11.28 -6.39
CA PHE A 12 3.86 -9.90 -6.10
C PHE A 12 2.43 -9.80 -5.56
N LEU A 13 1.46 -10.53 -6.13
CA LEU A 13 0.09 -10.55 -5.60
C LEU A 13 0.03 -11.07 -4.17
N LYS A 14 0.79 -12.13 -3.84
CA LYS A 14 0.90 -12.62 -2.46
C LYS A 14 1.48 -11.58 -1.54
N ALA A 15 2.59 -10.93 -1.93
CA ALA A 15 3.27 -9.94 -1.10
C ALA A 15 2.39 -8.70 -0.87
N ILE A 16 1.81 -8.15 -1.94
CA ILE A 16 0.89 -7.02 -1.90
C ILE A 16 -0.30 -7.31 -1.01
N LYS A 17 -0.96 -8.46 -1.21
CA LYS A 17 -2.10 -8.85 -0.37
C LYS A 17 -1.67 -8.98 1.10
N GLY A 18 -0.48 -9.54 1.37
CA GLY A 18 0.07 -9.64 2.73
C GLY A 18 0.21 -8.26 3.40
N LEU A 19 0.86 -7.31 2.74
CA LEU A 19 1.02 -5.94 3.25
C LEU A 19 -0.33 -5.26 3.50
N ILE A 20 -1.31 -5.46 2.60
CA ILE A 20 -2.67 -4.94 2.80
C ILE A 20 -3.37 -5.61 3.99
N ASP A 21 -3.23 -6.93 4.15
CA ASP A 21 -3.81 -7.67 5.27
C ASP A 21 -3.23 -7.17 6.62
N ASP A 22 -1.95 -6.79 6.66
CA ASP A 22 -1.29 -6.25 7.85
C ASP A 22 -1.74 -4.81 8.18
N MET A 23 -2.07 -4.01 7.15
CA MET A 23 -2.57 -2.64 7.31
C MET A 23 -4.06 -2.55 7.64
N VAL A 24 -4.90 -3.30 6.93
CA VAL A 24 -6.36 -3.12 6.91
C VAL A 24 -7.04 -4.33 7.55
N ASN A 25 -6.97 -4.40 8.87
CA ASN A 25 -7.57 -5.46 9.69
C ASN A 25 -8.19 -4.94 10.98
N TYR A 26 -9.07 -5.74 11.58
CA TYR A 26 -9.80 -5.37 12.81
C TYR A 26 -8.92 -5.21 14.06
N LYS A 27 -7.63 -5.59 14.01
CA LYS A 27 -6.68 -5.31 15.11
C LYS A 27 -6.09 -3.91 14.99
N VAL A 28 -5.87 -3.43 13.77
CA VAL A 28 -5.28 -2.10 13.51
C VAL A 28 -6.37 -1.03 13.48
N VAL A 29 -7.50 -1.33 12.86
CA VAL A 29 -8.57 -0.37 12.58
C VAL A 29 -9.95 -0.84 13.05
N LYS A 30 -10.80 0.12 13.37
CA LYS A 30 -12.24 -0.05 13.56
C LYS A 30 -12.98 0.69 12.45
N LEU A 31 -13.98 0.05 11.87
CA LEU A 31 -14.89 0.69 10.93
C LEU A 31 -16.08 1.22 11.71
N LEU A 32 -16.35 2.52 11.57
CA LEU A 32 -17.51 3.20 12.13
C LEU A 32 -18.41 3.70 11.01
N GLY A 33 -19.69 3.92 11.33
CA GLY A 33 -20.69 4.33 10.35
C GLY A 33 -21.23 3.17 9.52
N ASN A 34 -22.00 3.51 8.49
CA ASN A 34 -22.58 2.56 7.54
C ASN A 34 -22.18 2.98 6.13
N ASP A 35 -21.99 2.01 5.25
CA ASP A 35 -21.73 2.25 3.83
C ASP A 35 -22.88 3.09 3.20
N PRO A 36 -22.60 4.12 2.38
CA PRO A 36 -21.30 4.58 1.85
C PRO A 36 -20.61 5.68 2.68
N HIS A 37 -20.97 5.82 3.95
CA HIS A 37 -20.49 6.86 4.87
C HIS A 37 -19.73 6.24 6.05
N SER A 38 -18.70 5.46 5.72
CA SER A 38 -17.84 4.84 6.73
C SER A 38 -16.68 5.77 7.13
N GLU A 39 -16.12 5.50 8.29
CA GLU A 39 -14.91 6.11 8.80
C GLU A 39 -14.01 5.04 9.43
N VAL A 40 -12.70 5.18 9.25
CA VAL A 40 -11.70 4.26 9.79
C VAL A 40 -11.05 4.92 11.00
N HIS A 41 -11.24 4.32 12.17
CA HIS A 41 -10.60 4.76 13.42
C HIS A 41 -9.45 3.83 13.76
N PHE A 42 -8.29 4.42 14.03
CA PHE A 42 -7.16 3.69 14.58
C PHE A 42 -7.28 3.58 16.10
N ASN A 43 -6.91 2.43 16.65
CA ASN A 43 -7.02 2.20 18.09
C ASN A 43 -6.12 3.12 18.93
N SER A 44 -5.02 3.62 18.36
CA SER A 44 -4.15 4.61 18.97
C SER A 44 -3.24 5.26 17.91
N MET A 45 -2.51 6.31 18.30
CA MET A 45 -1.47 6.92 17.46
C MET A 45 -0.37 5.91 17.08
N THR A 46 -0.08 4.92 17.94
CA THR A 46 0.85 3.82 17.62
C THR A 46 0.35 2.97 16.46
N HIS A 47 -0.96 2.71 16.38
CA HIS A 47 -1.55 1.96 15.27
C HIS A 47 -1.53 2.76 13.97
N LEU A 48 -1.79 4.08 14.03
CA LEU A 48 -1.65 4.96 12.86
C LEU A 48 -0.19 5.01 12.36
N LYS A 49 0.76 5.13 13.29
CA LYS A 49 2.20 5.07 12.99
C LYS A 49 2.60 3.73 12.35
N TYR A 50 2.14 2.62 12.93
CA TYR A 50 2.36 1.28 12.38
C TYR A 50 1.79 1.16 10.96
N PHE A 51 0.57 1.63 10.74
CA PHE A 51 -0.07 1.65 9.43
C PHE A 51 0.78 2.43 8.39
N ASN A 52 1.32 3.60 8.76
CA ASN A 52 2.20 4.35 7.87
C ASN A 52 3.53 3.63 7.57
N ILE A 53 4.10 2.92 8.55
CA ILE A 53 5.33 2.14 8.34
C ILE A 53 5.09 1.01 7.33
N ILE A 54 3.99 0.27 7.45
CA ILE A 54 3.68 -0.80 6.50
C ILE A 54 3.29 -0.23 5.13
N LEU A 55 2.64 0.93 5.10
CA LEU A 55 2.36 1.65 3.86
C LEU A 55 3.65 2.09 3.16
N LEU A 56 4.66 2.57 3.89
CA LEU A 56 5.98 2.84 3.34
C LEU A 56 6.58 1.59 2.69
N ASP A 57 6.51 0.43 3.36
CA ASP A 57 7.01 -0.83 2.82
C ASP A 57 6.23 -1.24 1.54
N PHE A 58 4.92 -1.01 1.51
CA PHE A 58 4.10 -1.18 0.29
C PHE A 58 4.50 -0.21 -0.84
N LEU A 59 4.88 1.03 -0.53
CA LEU A 59 5.34 2.02 -1.51
C LEU A 59 6.82 1.88 -1.87
N SER A 60 7.51 0.89 -1.29
CA SER A 60 8.92 0.61 -1.53
C SER A 60 9.13 -0.37 -2.69
N CYS A 61 10.40 -0.68 -2.97
CA CYS A 61 10.79 -1.65 -3.99
C CYS A 61 11.21 -2.98 -3.38
N SER A 62 10.94 -4.05 -4.12
CA SER A 62 11.44 -5.39 -3.81
C SER A 62 12.96 -5.44 -3.77
N ASP A 63 13.50 -6.37 -2.98
CA ASP A 63 14.95 -6.62 -2.97
C ASP A 63 15.37 -7.36 -4.25
N LYS A 64 16.30 -6.75 -5.00
CA LYS A 64 16.91 -7.31 -6.21
C LYS A 64 17.54 -8.68 -5.97
N LYS A 65 18.08 -8.95 -4.79
CA LYS A 65 18.68 -10.25 -4.44
C LYS A 65 17.63 -11.36 -4.42
N VAL A 66 16.42 -11.05 -3.98
CA VAL A 66 15.32 -12.01 -3.86
C VAL A 66 14.68 -12.26 -5.22
N LEU A 67 14.25 -11.20 -5.92
CA LEU A 67 13.46 -11.33 -7.16
C LEU A 67 14.29 -11.27 -8.44
N GLY A 68 15.58 -10.98 -8.36
CA GLY A 68 16.46 -10.75 -9.52
C GLY A 68 16.34 -9.35 -10.13
N GLU A 69 15.34 -8.59 -9.72
CA GLU A 69 15.07 -7.22 -10.15
C GLU A 69 14.49 -6.39 -9.00
N GLN A 70 14.62 -5.07 -9.10
CA GLN A 70 14.06 -4.13 -8.15
C GLN A 70 12.84 -3.48 -8.80
N LEU A 71 11.65 -3.82 -8.31
CA LEU A 71 10.39 -3.25 -8.75
C LEU A 71 9.60 -2.73 -7.55
N SER A 72 8.96 -1.57 -7.67
CA SER A 72 8.02 -1.11 -6.66
C SER A 72 6.80 -2.04 -6.62
N TYR A 73 6.24 -2.32 -5.45
CA TYR A 73 5.03 -3.16 -5.39
C TYR A 73 3.88 -2.53 -6.18
N LEU A 74 3.75 -1.21 -6.12
CA LEU A 74 2.76 -0.46 -6.91
C LEU A 74 3.03 -0.55 -8.42
N GLY A 75 4.29 -0.48 -8.84
CA GLY A 75 4.69 -0.67 -10.24
C GLY A 75 4.46 -2.09 -10.73
N SER A 76 4.74 -3.10 -9.89
CA SER A 76 4.39 -4.50 -10.17
C SER A 76 2.88 -4.68 -10.30
N LEU A 77 2.08 -4.05 -9.44
CA LEU A 77 0.62 -4.08 -9.53
C LEU A 77 0.12 -3.46 -10.84
N GLN A 78 0.66 -2.31 -11.26
CA GLN A 78 0.36 -1.71 -12.57
C GLN A 78 0.75 -2.63 -13.73
N SER A 79 1.91 -3.29 -13.63
CA SER A 79 2.38 -4.24 -14.65
C SER A 79 1.42 -5.42 -14.78
N ILE A 80 0.98 -6.00 -13.66
CA ILE A 80 -0.01 -7.08 -13.62
C ILE A 80 -1.35 -6.62 -14.23
N CYS A 81 -1.81 -5.40 -13.93
CA CYS A 81 -3.03 -4.85 -14.51
C CYS A 81 -2.93 -4.69 -16.04
N LYS A 82 -1.73 -4.43 -16.58
CA LYS A 82 -1.49 -4.27 -18.03
C LYS A 82 -1.30 -5.61 -18.75
N PHE A 83 -0.63 -6.56 -18.10
CA PHE A 83 -0.26 -7.85 -18.68
C PHE A 83 -0.66 -9.01 -17.75
N PRO A 84 -1.96 -9.20 -17.48
CA PRO A 84 -2.43 -10.18 -16.50
C PRO A 84 -2.35 -11.61 -17.05
N ASN A 85 -1.73 -12.53 -16.31
CA ASN A 85 -1.60 -13.94 -16.71
C ASN A 85 -2.83 -14.80 -16.33
N PHE A 86 -3.65 -14.36 -15.38
CA PHE A 86 -4.84 -15.09 -14.87
C PHE A 86 -6.17 -14.43 -15.27
N ASN A 87 -6.17 -13.49 -16.21
CA ASN A 87 -7.39 -12.79 -16.60
C ASN A 87 -8.37 -13.71 -17.36
N LYS A 88 -9.56 -13.89 -16.78
CA LYS A 88 -10.68 -14.63 -17.39
C LYS A 88 -11.95 -13.80 -17.24
N ASN A 89 -12.73 -13.69 -18.31
CA ASN A 89 -13.98 -12.91 -18.31
C ASN A 89 -13.81 -11.47 -17.77
N ASN A 90 -12.67 -10.84 -18.07
CA ASN A 90 -12.30 -9.51 -17.57
C ASN A 90 -12.26 -9.39 -16.04
N SER A 91 -11.90 -10.47 -15.33
CA SER A 91 -11.74 -10.50 -13.87
C SER A 91 -10.74 -9.46 -13.36
N ILE A 92 -9.79 -9.02 -14.20
CA ILE A 92 -8.79 -8.00 -13.83
C ILE A 92 -9.37 -6.59 -13.61
N ASN A 93 -10.56 -6.28 -14.15
CA ASN A 93 -11.08 -4.91 -14.22
C ASN A 93 -11.13 -4.17 -12.88
N SER A 94 -11.62 -4.84 -11.84
CA SER A 94 -11.75 -4.28 -10.49
C SER A 94 -10.39 -3.94 -9.87
N LEU A 95 -9.39 -4.81 -10.10
CA LEU A 95 -8.01 -4.57 -9.68
C LEU A 95 -7.39 -3.40 -10.43
N THR A 96 -7.58 -3.33 -11.75
CA THR A 96 -7.10 -2.22 -12.59
C THR A 96 -7.68 -0.89 -12.13
N LEU A 97 -8.99 -0.82 -11.91
CA LEU A 97 -9.67 0.41 -11.47
C LEU A 97 -9.14 0.84 -10.09
N SER A 98 -9.16 -0.06 -9.11
CA SER A 98 -8.72 0.24 -7.74
C SER A 98 -7.25 0.66 -7.68
N THR A 99 -6.40 0.01 -8.46
CA THR A 99 -4.97 0.35 -8.56
C THR A 99 -4.79 1.74 -9.16
N LYS A 100 -5.50 2.05 -10.24
CA LYS A 100 -5.43 3.36 -10.89
C LYS A 100 -5.89 4.47 -9.95
N GLU A 101 -7.05 4.31 -9.32
CA GLU A 101 -7.59 5.30 -8.39
C GLU A 101 -6.63 5.62 -7.24
N PHE A 102 -5.98 4.59 -6.68
CA PHE A 102 -5.01 4.81 -5.61
C PHE A 102 -3.77 5.56 -6.08
N ILE A 103 -3.25 5.21 -7.26
CA ILE A 103 -2.07 5.86 -7.86
C ILE A 103 -2.37 7.31 -8.20
N ASP A 104 -3.49 7.58 -8.86
CA ASP A 104 -3.92 8.92 -9.21
C ASP A 104 -4.10 9.77 -7.95
N TRP A 105 -4.61 9.17 -6.86
CA TRP A 105 -4.73 9.84 -5.57
C TRP A 105 -3.37 10.13 -4.91
N LEU A 106 -2.41 9.20 -4.97
CA LEU A 106 -1.06 9.33 -4.40
C LEU A 106 -0.20 10.36 -5.14
N GLU A 107 -0.29 10.40 -6.46
CA GLU A 107 0.50 11.29 -7.32
C GLU A 107 -0.02 12.72 -7.35
N LYS A 108 -1.21 12.96 -6.81
CA LYS A 108 -1.78 14.30 -6.72
C LYS A 108 -0.88 15.22 -5.87
N GLU A 109 -0.48 16.33 -6.49
CA GLU A 109 0.20 17.43 -5.82
C GLU A 109 -0.82 18.31 -5.08
N VAL A 110 -0.52 18.65 -3.83
CA VAL A 110 -1.40 19.40 -2.93
C VAL A 110 -0.67 20.61 -2.36
N LEU A 111 -1.36 21.74 -2.24
CA LEU A 111 -0.83 22.96 -1.64
C LEU A 111 -1.28 23.06 -0.18
N ILE A 112 -0.35 22.87 0.74
CA ILE A 112 -0.57 23.07 2.16
C ILE A 112 -0.25 24.52 2.51
N LYS A 113 -1.23 25.24 3.06
CA LYS A 113 -1.12 26.67 3.32
C LYS A 113 -0.71 26.94 4.76
N LYS A 114 0.10 27.97 4.96
CA LYS A 114 0.46 28.53 6.28
C LYS A 114 1.10 27.50 7.22
N ILE A 115 1.98 26.64 6.69
CA ILE A 115 2.84 25.80 7.51
C ILE A 115 3.75 26.72 8.32
N TRP A 116 3.91 26.38 9.59
CA TRP A 116 4.78 27.06 10.52
C TRP A 116 5.84 26.10 11.03
N LEU A 117 7.11 26.47 10.83
CA LEU A 117 8.30 25.71 11.22
C LEU A 117 9.15 26.56 12.17
N PRO A 118 8.82 26.60 13.47
CA PRO A 118 9.43 27.52 14.43
C PRO A 118 10.92 27.31 14.63
N SER A 119 11.44 26.08 14.49
CA SER A 119 12.87 25.79 14.68
C SER A 119 13.79 26.55 13.71
N ILE A 120 13.23 27.05 12.60
CA ILE A 120 13.95 27.85 11.60
C ILE A 120 13.22 29.17 11.27
N ASP A 121 12.29 29.59 12.13
CA ASP A 121 11.49 30.82 11.97
C ASP A 121 10.81 30.95 10.59
N LEU A 122 10.32 29.83 10.03
CA LEU A 122 9.79 29.79 8.66
C LEU A 122 8.27 29.60 8.63
N LYS A 123 7.59 30.60 8.07
CA LYS A 123 6.16 30.49 7.69
C LYS A 123 6.03 30.41 6.18
N THR A 124 5.42 29.36 5.65
CA THR A 124 5.34 29.16 4.21
C THR A 124 4.11 28.39 3.75
N ASN A 125 3.90 28.34 2.44
CA ASN A 125 3.03 27.37 1.79
C ASN A 125 3.90 26.30 1.12
N LEU A 126 3.51 25.04 1.19
CA LEU A 126 4.27 23.93 0.60
C LEU A 126 3.42 23.16 -0.40
N SER A 127 3.89 23.11 -1.64
CA SER A 127 3.40 22.22 -2.69
C SER A 127 4.16 20.90 -2.63
N ILE A 128 3.44 19.79 -2.48
CA ILE A 128 4.02 18.47 -2.27
C ILE A 128 3.05 17.38 -2.76
N LYS A 129 3.55 16.29 -3.32
CA LYS A 129 2.71 15.14 -3.66
C LYS A 129 2.35 14.34 -2.41
N ARG A 130 1.17 13.71 -2.41
CA ARG A 130 0.75 12.86 -1.29
C ARG A 130 1.72 11.72 -1.01
N ILE A 131 2.20 11.06 -2.06
CA ILE A 131 3.19 10.00 -1.94
C ILE A 131 4.51 10.46 -1.28
N GLU A 132 4.93 11.71 -1.49
CA GLU A 132 6.19 12.25 -0.93
C GLU A 132 6.09 12.37 0.59
N PHE A 133 5.07 13.08 1.11
CA PHE A 133 4.96 13.22 2.56
C PHE A 133 4.62 11.89 3.26
N ILE A 134 3.85 11.01 2.63
CA ILE A 134 3.56 9.68 3.18
C ILE A 134 4.86 8.91 3.39
N LYS A 135 5.73 8.85 2.37
CA LYS A 135 7.01 8.15 2.47
C LYS A 135 7.96 8.79 3.47
N ILE A 136 8.03 10.12 3.50
CA ILE A 136 8.86 10.85 4.47
C ILE A 136 8.40 10.55 5.91
N CYS A 137 7.10 10.70 6.19
CA CYS A 137 6.54 10.41 7.51
C CYS A 137 6.73 8.93 7.89
N GLY A 138 6.61 8.00 6.94
CA GLY A 138 6.87 6.58 7.18
C GLY A 138 8.33 6.32 7.58
N ASN A 139 9.28 6.98 6.92
CA ASN A 139 10.69 6.85 7.24
C ASN A 139 11.03 7.45 8.61
N ILE A 140 10.50 8.64 8.92
CA ILE A 140 10.61 9.26 10.26
C ILE A 140 10.01 8.33 11.33
N SER A 141 8.92 7.63 11.01
CA SER A 141 8.30 6.67 11.93
C SER A 141 9.17 5.45 12.21
N LYS A 142 9.86 4.95 11.18
CA LYS A 142 10.62 3.69 11.17
C LYS A 142 12.05 3.84 11.69
N HIS A 143 12.66 5.00 11.51
CA HIS A 143 14.08 5.20 11.73
C HIS A 143 14.36 6.29 12.79
N ASN A 144 15.49 6.16 13.47
CA ASN A 144 16.01 7.25 14.29
C ASN A 144 16.64 8.34 13.40
N PHE A 145 16.85 9.54 13.95
CA PHE A 145 17.36 10.68 13.17
C PHE A 145 18.69 10.40 12.47
N SER A 146 19.57 9.58 13.06
CA SER A 146 20.87 9.23 12.47
C SER A 146 20.77 8.35 11.22
N ARG A 147 19.59 7.84 10.89
CA ARG A 147 19.29 7.06 9.68
C ARG A 147 18.39 7.79 8.68
N LEU A 148 18.19 9.10 8.85
CA LEU A 148 17.29 9.92 8.02
C LEU A 148 18.01 10.79 6.98
N SER A 149 19.28 10.55 6.66
CA SER A 149 20.00 11.33 5.64
C SER A 149 19.34 11.34 4.26
N GLY A 150 18.68 10.22 3.89
CA GLY A 150 17.85 10.16 2.67
C GLY A 150 16.65 11.10 2.75
N VAL A 151 15.94 11.08 3.88
CA VAL A 151 14.77 11.95 4.13
C VAL A 151 15.18 13.43 4.14
N VAL A 152 16.32 13.77 4.74
CA VAL A 152 16.87 15.14 4.76
C VAL A 152 17.06 15.65 3.32
N ARG A 153 17.66 14.85 2.44
CA ARG A 153 17.84 15.21 1.03
C ARG A 153 16.52 15.38 0.30
N GLU A 154 15.56 14.48 0.53
CA GLU A 154 14.22 14.58 -0.06
C GLU A 154 13.51 15.87 0.39
N LEU A 155 13.58 16.23 1.67
CA LEU A 155 13.02 17.48 2.19
C LEU A 155 13.67 18.70 1.54
N ILE A 156 15.01 18.74 1.45
CA ILE A 156 15.71 19.87 0.81
C ILE A 156 15.24 20.05 -0.64
N GLU A 157 15.11 18.98 -1.42
CA GLU A 157 14.64 19.06 -2.80
C GLU A 157 13.17 19.51 -2.90
N ILE A 158 12.30 19.05 -1.99
CA ILE A 158 10.91 19.52 -1.91
C ILE A 158 10.85 21.02 -1.61
N PHE A 159 11.59 21.50 -0.61
CA PHE A 159 11.59 22.93 -0.25
C PHE A 159 12.21 23.77 -1.36
N LYS A 160 13.28 23.30 -2.00
CA LYS A 160 13.91 23.95 -3.15
C LYS A 160 12.96 24.10 -4.33
N ARG A 161 12.15 23.08 -4.62
CA ARG A 161 11.08 23.15 -5.65
C ARG A 161 9.99 24.16 -5.28
N ASN A 162 9.83 24.46 -3.99
CA ASN A 162 8.99 25.52 -3.45
C ASN A 162 9.72 26.87 -3.30
N LYS A 163 10.91 27.02 -3.90
CA LYS A 163 11.75 28.23 -3.88
C LYS A 163 12.25 28.61 -2.49
N ILE A 164 12.43 27.62 -1.61
CA ILE A 164 12.99 27.77 -0.27
C ILE A 164 14.27 26.94 -0.19
N THR A 165 15.38 27.59 0.12
CA THR A 165 16.65 26.90 0.31
C THR A 165 16.78 26.48 1.77
N LEU A 166 16.93 25.18 2.01
CA LEU A 166 17.26 24.63 3.32
C LEU A 166 18.69 24.08 3.31
N LYS A 167 19.42 24.28 4.40
CA LYS A 167 20.65 23.56 4.73
C LYS A 167 20.32 22.22 5.39
N ASP A 168 21.28 21.30 5.40
CA ASP A 168 21.15 19.98 6.04
C ASP A 168 20.74 20.10 7.52
N GLU A 169 21.34 21.03 8.26
CA GLU A 169 21.02 21.30 9.66
C GLU A 169 19.56 21.77 9.83
N GLU A 170 19.11 22.72 9.02
CA GLU A 170 17.73 23.23 9.04
C GLU A 170 16.72 22.12 8.73
N ALA A 171 17.03 21.29 7.73
CA ALA A 171 16.20 20.14 7.37
C ALA A 171 16.12 19.09 8.50
N LEU A 172 17.21 18.89 9.26
CA LEU A 172 17.21 18.03 10.44
C LEU A 172 16.36 18.62 11.58
N LEU A 173 16.47 19.92 11.82
CA LEU A 173 15.74 20.63 12.88
C LEU A 173 14.22 20.53 12.68
N ILE A 174 13.74 20.65 11.44
CA ILE A 174 12.30 20.65 11.14
C ILE A 174 11.68 19.25 11.03
N LEU A 175 12.42 18.16 11.21
CA LEU A 175 11.88 16.80 11.04
C LEU A 175 10.66 16.53 11.92
N GLY A 176 10.70 16.98 13.18
CA GLY A 176 9.59 16.83 14.13
C GLY A 176 8.36 17.64 13.72
N GLU A 177 8.58 18.90 13.35
CA GLU A 177 7.52 19.83 12.95
C GLU A 177 6.86 19.41 11.62
N PHE A 178 7.67 18.93 10.67
CA PHE A 178 7.18 18.32 9.44
C PHE A 178 6.33 17.09 9.76
N TYR A 179 6.80 16.23 10.68
CA TYR A 179 6.05 15.04 11.07
C TYR A 179 4.71 15.41 11.70
N GLU A 180 4.65 16.40 12.60
CA GLU A 180 3.39 16.88 13.18
C GLU A 180 2.39 17.32 12.10
N TRP A 181 2.82 18.23 11.21
CA TRP A 181 1.97 18.72 10.12
C TRP A 181 1.48 17.62 9.19
N PHE A 182 2.39 16.77 8.71
CA PHE A 182 2.10 15.86 7.62
C PHE A 182 1.62 14.49 8.09
N HIS A 183 2.06 14.01 9.26
CA HIS A 183 1.60 12.75 9.82
C HIS A 183 0.38 12.92 10.72
N GLU A 184 0.50 13.75 11.76
CA GLU A 184 -0.51 13.81 12.83
C GLU A 184 -1.77 14.58 12.41
N HIS A 185 -1.66 15.44 11.40
CA HIS A 185 -2.81 16.16 10.84
C HIS A 185 -3.22 15.62 9.47
N ILE A 186 -2.37 15.76 8.45
CA ILE A 186 -2.77 15.51 7.06
C ILE A 186 -2.93 14.02 6.76
N PHE A 187 -1.93 13.20 7.11
CA PHE A 187 -2.01 11.75 6.93
C PHE A 187 -3.10 11.14 7.80
N ALA A 188 -3.21 11.54 9.07
CA ALA A 188 -4.28 11.11 9.96
C ALA A 188 -5.67 11.36 9.34
N TYR A 189 -5.90 12.55 8.78
CA TYR A 189 -7.14 12.87 8.06
C TYR A 189 -7.39 11.96 6.85
N HIS A 190 -6.36 11.68 6.04
CA HIS A 190 -6.48 10.84 4.84
C HIS A 190 -6.42 9.33 5.10
N SER A 191 -6.10 8.92 6.32
CA SER A 191 -5.85 7.52 6.69
C SER A 191 -7.04 6.60 6.37
N SER A 192 -8.27 7.11 6.55
CA SER A 192 -9.49 6.40 6.14
C SER A 192 -9.53 6.15 4.63
N ALA A 193 -9.27 7.18 3.83
CA ALA A 193 -9.27 7.06 2.37
C ALA A 193 -8.21 6.07 1.88
N ILE A 194 -7.01 6.10 2.49
CA ILE A 194 -5.94 5.14 2.17
C ILE A 194 -6.38 3.71 2.49
N ALA A 195 -6.98 3.48 3.66
CA ALA A 195 -7.47 2.15 4.04
C ALA A 195 -8.56 1.64 3.08
N GLU A 196 -9.44 2.51 2.57
CA GLU A 196 -10.40 2.16 1.52
C GLU A 196 -9.70 1.75 0.23
N PHE A 197 -8.74 2.55 -0.28
CA PHE A 197 -8.01 2.21 -1.50
C PHE A 197 -7.30 0.86 -1.39
N LEU A 198 -6.63 0.61 -0.28
CA LEU A 198 -5.96 -0.66 -0.01
C LEU A 198 -6.97 -1.81 0.07
N ASN A 199 -8.11 -1.62 0.73
CA ASN A 199 -9.16 -2.63 0.79
C ASN A 199 -9.72 -2.95 -0.61
N ASN A 200 -9.93 -1.94 -1.43
CA ASN A 200 -10.41 -2.10 -2.81
C ASN A 200 -9.40 -2.89 -3.65
N ILE A 201 -8.09 -2.66 -3.49
CA ILE A 201 -7.04 -3.48 -4.11
C ILE A 201 -7.12 -4.93 -3.62
N ARG A 202 -7.26 -5.18 -2.31
CA ARG A 202 -7.44 -6.54 -1.76
C ARG A 202 -8.63 -7.26 -2.39
N TRP A 203 -9.76 -6.58 -2.51
CA TRP A 203 -10.94 -7.11 -3.18
C TRP A 203 -10.71 -7.36 -4.68
N GLY A 204 -10.05 -6.43 -5.36
CA GLY A 204 -9.67 -6.59 -6.76
C GLY A 204 -8.79 -7.83 -6.99
N ILE A 205 -7.83 -8.11 -6.10
CA ILE A 205 -7.01 -9.33 -6.16
C ILE A 205 -7.87 -10.59 -5.96
N TYR A 206 -8.78 -10.57 -4.99
CA TYR A 206 -9.69 -11.69 -4.73
C TYR A 206 -10.57 -12.00 -5.95
N GLU A 207 -11.19 -10.97 -6.54
CA GLU A 207 -12.05 -11.08 -7.73
C GLU A 207 -11.26 -11.55 -8.95
N TYR A 208 -10.07 -10.99 -9.16
CA TYR A 208 -9.17 -11.33 -10.25
C TYR A 208 -8.83 -12.83 -10.29
N LEU A 209 -8.53 -13.40 -9.12
CA LEU A 209 -8.05 -14.78 -8.97
C LEU A 209 -9.17 -15.82 -8.75
N GLN A 210 -10.46 -15.43 -8.71
CA GLN A 210 -11.55 -16.38 -8.45
C GLN A 210 -11.58 -17.54 -9.45
N HIS A 211 -11.43 -17.24 -10.75
CA HIS A 211 -11.46 -18.26 -11.78
C HIS A 211 -10.27 -19.23 -11.66
N GLU A 212 -9.07 -18.69 -11.41
CA GLU A 212 -7.86 -19.51 -11.20
C GLU A 212 -7.99 -20.41 -9.96
N PHE A 213 -8.57 -19.88 -8.88
CA PHE A 213 -8.85 -20.68 -7.69
C PHE A 213 -9.84 -21.83 -7.99
N GLN A 214 -10.96 -21.53 -8.66
CA GLN A 214 -12.00 -22.53 -8.96
C GLN A 214 -11.49 -23.65 -9.87
N GLN A 215 -10.66 -23.34 -10.87
CA GLN A 215 -10.12 -24.36 -11.77
C GLN A 215 -8.99 -25.18 -11.14
N SER A 216 -8.27 -24.63 -10.16
CA SER A 216 -7.07 -25.26 -9.62
C SER A 216 -7.33 -26.15 -8.40
N ILE A 217 -8.41 -25.90 -7.65
CA ILE A 217 -8.73 -26.69 -6.46
C ILE A 217 -9.21 -28.10 -6.82
N VAL A 218 -8.62 -29.11 -6.17
CA VAL A 218 -8.98 -30.53 -6.30
C VAL A 218 -9.24 -31.08 -4.92
N TYR A 219 -10.42 -31.64 -4.71
CA TYR A 219 -10.82 -32.32 -3.47
C TYR A 219 -10.49 -33.81 -3.55
N GLU A 220 -9.95 -34.36 -2.46
CA GLU A 220 -9.53 -35.75 -2.34
C GLU A 220 -10.27 -36.44 -1.19
N GLY A 221 -10.80 -37.63 -1.48
CA GLY A 221 -11.51 -38.46 -0.51
C GLY A 221 -13.00 -38.11 -0.33
N THR A 222 -13.70 -39.00 0.37
CA THR A 222 -15.13 -38.88 0.68
C THR A 222 -15.39 -38.46 2.13
N GLU A 223 -14.37 -38.50 2.99
CA GLU A 223 -14.47 -38.17 4.42
C GLU A 223 -14.44 -36.66 4.68
N GLN A 224 -15.13 -36.24 5.74
CA GLN A 224 -15.24 -34.82 6.16
C GLN A 224 -14.31 -34.54 7.35
N PRO A 225 -13.50 -33.45 7.33
CA PRO A 225 -13.34 -32.50 6.23
C PRO A 225 -12.48 -33.08 5.08
N GLN A 226 -12.93 -32.87 3.83
CA GLN A 226 -12.21 -33.33 2.65
C GLN A 226 -10.82 -32.69 2.56
N ARG A 227 -9.81 -33.50 2.24
CA ARG A 227 -8.49 -32.99 1.91
C ARG A 227 -8.57 -32.28 0.56
N TYR A 228 -7.74 -31.27 0.36
CA TYR A 228 -7.67 -30.57 -0.91
C TYR A 228 -6.23 -30.25 -1.28
N ARG A 229 -6.01 -30.09 -2.58
CA ARG A 229 -4.78 -29.57 -3.16
C ARG A 229 -5.08 -28.63 -4.31
N TYR A 230 -4.08 -27.88 -4.74
CA TYR A 230 -4.12 -27.11 -5.96
C TYR A 230 -3.30 -27.78 -7.05
N THR A 231 -3.80 -27.76 -8.27
CA THR A 231 -2.97 -27.92 -9.47
C THR A 231 -2.23 -26.62 -9.74
N TYR A 232 -1.04 -26.74 -10.32
CA TYR A 232 -0.20 -25.58 -10.66
C TYR A 232 -0.24 -25.35 -12.17
N PRO A 233 -0.36 -24.10 -12.64
CA PRO A 233 -0.07 -23.74 -14.02
C PRO A 233 1.31 -24.24 -14.45
N LYS A 234 1.46 -24.65 -15.73
CA LYS A 234 2.70 -25.24 -16.25
C LYS A 234 3.89 -24.28 -16.15
N GLU A 235 3.60 -22.99 -16.21
CA GLU A 235 4.55 -21.88 -16.11
C GLU A 235 5.12 -21.76 -14.69
N ILE A 236 4.41 -22.24 -13.66
CA ILE A 236 4.88 -22.15 -12.26
C ILE A 236 5.70 -23.41 -11.94
N SER A 237 7.01 -23.29 -12.16
CA SER A 237 7.96 -24.41 -12.00
C SER A 237 8.79 -24.26 -10.73
N ASN A 238 9.13 -23.03 -10.36
CA ASN A 238 9.98 -22.73 -9.21
C ASN A 238 9.30 -23.07 -7.87
N ASN A 239 10.02 -23.74 -6.96
CA ASN A 239 9.47 -24.18 -5.67
C ASN A 239 8.99 -23.03 -4.77
N PHE A 240 9.68 -21.89 -4.77
CA PHE A 240 9.25 -20.71 -4.02
C PHE A 240 7.97 -20.12 -4.63
N ALA A 241 7.91 -20.01 -5.97
CA ALA A 241 6.71 -19.53 -6.66
C ALA A 241 5.50 -20.47 -6.45
N LYS A 242 5.71 -21.79 -6.44
CA LYS A 242 4.68 -22.79 -6.10
C LYS A 242 4.15 -22.59 -4.67
N ASN A 243 5.04 -22.38 -3.70
CA ASN A 243 4.62 -22.09 -2.33
C ASN A 243 3.83 -20.77 -2.27
N CYS A 244 4.30 -19.72 -2.94
CA CYS A 244 3.57 -18.46 -3.05
C CYS A 244 2.19 -18.63 -3.70
N TYR A 245 2.08 -19.46 -4.74
CA TYR A 245 0.82 -19.78 -5.40
C TYR A 245 -0.14 -20.49 -4.44
N TRP A 246 0.33 -21.52 -3.76
CA TRP A 246 -0.45 -22.28 -2.80
C TRP A 246 -1.03 -21.38 -1.69
N ASP A 247 -0.19 -20.53 -1.10
CA ASP A 247 -0.61 -19.58 -0.08
C ASP A 247 -1.61 -18.56 -0.63
N LEU A 248 -1.38 -18.05 -1.84
CA LEU A 248 -2.27 -17.10 -2.49
C LEU A 248 -3.63 -17.72 -2.76
N MET A 249 -3.70 -18.94 -3.31
CA MET A 249 -4.96 -19.66 -3.54
C MET A 249 -5.71 -19.94 -2.22
N ASN A 250 -5.00 -20.27 -1.14
CA ASN A 250 -5.63 -20.39 0.19
C ASN A 250 -6.19 -19.07 0.70
N LYS A 251 -5.52 -17.95 0.43
CA LYS A 251 -6.06 -16.63 0.73
C LYS A 251 -7.25 -16.26 -0.17
N VAL A 252 -7.34 -16.79 -1.39
CA VAL A 252 -8.50 -16.60 -2.28
C VAL A 252 -9.66 -17.50 -1.86
N ARG A 253 -9.39 -18.71 -1.36
CA ARG A 253 -10.40 -19.60 -0.77
C ARG A 253 -11.14 -18.93 0.39
N SER A 254 -10.40 -18.21 1.23
CA SER A 254 -10.94 -17.41 2.32
C SER A 254 -11.30 -16.02 1.83
N LYS A 255 -12.57 -15.78 1.48
CA LYS A 255 -13.11 -14.45 1.13
C LYS A 255 -12.53 -13.35 2.04
N PRO A 256 -12.19 -12.15 1.53
CA PRO A 256 -11.65 -11.07 2.36
C PRO A 256 -12.53 -10.83 3.60
N TYR A 257 -11.91 -10.87 4.78
CA TYR A 257 -12.62 -10.87 6.06
C TYR A 257 -13.27 -9.51 6.39
N MET A 258 -12.80 -8.43 5.77
CA MET A 258 -13.37 -7.12 5.91
C MET A 258 -14.05 -6.74 4.59
N ASN A 259 -15.34 -6.48 4.69
CA ASN A 259 -16.19 -6.13 3.55
C ASN A 259 -15.68 -4.86 2.85
N LYS A 260 -16.10 -4.67 1.60
CA LYS A 260 -15.94 -3.37 0.95
C LYS A 260 -16.65 -2.31 1.80
N PHE A 261 -16.05 -1.13 1.87
CA PHE A 261 -16.62 0.03 2.54
C PHE A 261 -16.19 1.27 1.78
N GLN A 262 -17.06 2.27 1.73
CA GLN A 262 -16.77 3.57 1.17
C GLN A 262 -16.64 4.59 2.29
N VAL A 263 -15.53 5.31 2.30
CA VAL A 263 -15.27 6.41 3.23
C VAL A 263 -16.00 7.65 2.76
N THR A 264 -16.59 8.36 3.73
CA THR A 264 -17.31 9.60 3.45
C THR A 264 -16.44 10.60 2.68
N ARG A 265 -17.04 11.27 1.68
CA ARG A 265 -16.34 12.24 0.82
C ARG A 265 -15.62 13.34 1.61
N TYR A 266 -16.15 13.69 2.79
CA TYR A 266 -15.60 14.75 3.64
C TYR A 266 -14.21 14.43 4.18
N LEU A 267 -13.80 13.16 4.18
CA LEU A 267 -12.45 12.70 4.55
C LEU A 267 -11.52 12.54 3.33
N LYS A 268 -11.96 12.98 2.14
CA LYS A 268 -11.19 12.97 0.89
C LYS A 268 -11.02 14.35 0.26
N MET A 269 -11.75 15.35 0.75
CA MET A 269 -11.90 16.68 0.10
C MET A 269 -10.81 17.69 0.46
N ARG A 270 -10.19 17.60 1.65
CA ARG A 270 -9.12 18.54 2.06
C ARG A 270 -7.77 18.02 1.61
N TYR A 271 -6.86 18.95 1.29
CA TYR A 271 -5.48 18.68 0.86
C TYR A 271 -5.41 17.72 -0.34
#